data_AF-A0AA41MEN1-F1
#
_entry.id   AF-A0AA41MEN1-F1
#
_cell.length_a   1.000
_cell.length_b   1.000
_cell.length_c   1.000
_cell.angle_alpha   90.00
_cell.angle_beta   90.00
_cell.angle_gamma   90.00
#
_symmetry.space_group_name_H-M   'P 1'
#
loop_
_entity.id
_entity.type
_entity.pdbx_description
1 polymer ?
#
loop_
_entity_poly.entity_id
_entity_poly.type
_entity_poly.pdbx_seq_one_letter_code
_entity_poly.pdbx_strand_id
1 'polypeptide(L)'
;FQISFDLAEYTADVDGIGTLRLLDAVKTCGLINSVKFYQASTSELYGKVQEIPQKETTPFYPRSPYGAAKLYAYWIVVNFREAYNLFAVNGILFNHESPRRGANFVTRKISRSVAKIYLGQLECFSLGNLDAKRDWGHAKDYVEIALHDVSSVSSVPATVAQKADALDQLGNLNPVISSKLSRISGMSWSSPAEKLG
;
A
#
# COMPACT_ATOMS: atom_id res chain seq x y z
N PHE A 1 -2.21 -12.83 5.31
CA PHE A 1 -3.68 -12.75 5.43
C PHE A 1 -4.26 -13.76 6.40
N GLN A 2 -3.66 -14.94 6.60
CA GLN A 2 -4.19 -15.93 7.54
C GLN A 2 -4.42 -15.38 8.96
N ILE A 3 -3.50 -14.54 9.45
CA ILE A 3 -3.60 -13.87 10.75
C ILE A 3 -4.93 -13.09 10.92
N SER A 4 -5.45 -12.45 9.88
CA SER A 4 -6.71 -11.70 10.00
C SER A 4 -7.95 -12.57 9.97
N PHE A 5 -7.87 -13.81 9.47
CA PHE A 5 -8.93 -14.79 9.64
C PHE A 5 -8.91 -15.35 11.06
N ASP A 6 -7.73 -15.56 11.62
CA ASP A 6 -7.56 -16.08 12.99
C ASP A 6 -7.95 -15.04 14.07
N LEU A 7 -7.79 -13.73 13.77
CA LEU A 7 -8.08 -12.61 14.67
C LEU A 7 -8.99 -11.56 14.02
N ALA A 8 -10.12 -12.00 13.47
CA ALA A 8 -11.01 -11.15 12.66
C ALA A 8 -11.59 -9.97 13.45
N GLU A 9 -12.09 -10.19 14.67
CA GLU A 9 -12.66 -9.13 15.51
C GLU A 9 -11.63 -8.07 15.88
N TYR A 10 -10.46 -8.51 16.34
CA TYR A 10 -9.34 -7.62 16.65
C TYR A 10 -8.88 -6.83 15.42
N THR A 11 -8.84 -7.48 14.25
CA THR A 11 -8.52 -6.80 12.99
C THR A 11 -9.55 -5.72 12.67
N ALA A 12 -10.85 -5.99 12.84
CA ALA A 12 -11.90 -5.00 12.61
C ALA A 12 -11.84 -3.82 13.59
N ASP A 13 -11.58 -4.09 14.86
CA ASP A 13 -11.47 -3.07 15.90
C ASP A 13 -10.29 -2.12 15.65
N VAL A 14 -9.13 -2.65 15.25
CA VAL A 14 -7.94 -1.84 15.00
C VAL A 14 -7.96 -1.18 13.63
N ASP A 15 -8.13 -1.95 12.55
CA ASP A 15 -7.98 -1.42 11.18
C ASP A 15 -9.20 -0.64 10.69
N GLY A 16 -10.38 -1.01 11.18
CA GLY A 16 -11.65 -0.35 10.88
C GLY A 16 -11.96 0.75 11.89
N ILE A 17 -12.38 0.34 13.10
CA ILE A 17 -12.89 1.27 14.12
C ILE A 17 -11.78 2.19 14.65
N GLY A 18 -10.53 1.74 14.71
CA GLY A 18 -9.39 2.60 15.05
C GLY A 18 -9.26 3.82 14.15
N THR A 19 -9.59 3.70 12.85
CA THR A 19 -9.62 4.83 11.92
C THR A 19 -10.69 5.86 12.31
N LEU A 20 -11.91 5.40 12.64
CA LEU A 20 -12.98 6.28 13.13
C LEU A 20 -12.55 7.00 14.40
N ARG A 21 -11.96 6.29 15.37
CA ARG A 21 -11.53 6.88 16.65
C ARG A 21 -10.54 8.03 16.45
N LEU A 22 -9.59 7.90 15.51
CA LEU A 22 -8.66 8.97 15.19
C LEU A 22 -9.35 10.17 14.54
N LEU A 23 -10.29 9.93 13.62
CA LEU A 23 -11.07 11.00 12.98
C LEU A 23 -11.95 11.75 14.01
N ASP A 24 -12.61 11.01 14.91
CA ASP A 24 -13.39 11.59 16.00
C ASP A 24 -12.52 12.37 16.98
N ALA A 25 -11.29 11.92 17.26
CA ALA A 25 -10.35 12.67 18.08
C ALA A 25 -9.97 14.01 17.43
N VAL A 26 -9.68 14.02 16.12
CA VAL A 26 -9.43 15.28 15.37
C VAL A 26 -10.63 16.22 15.48
N LYS A 27 -11.84 15.69 15.30
CA LYS A 27 -13.08 16.46 15.40
C LYS A 27 -13.30 17.03 16.81
N THR A 28 -13.16 16.18 17.83
CA THR A 28 -13.40 16.52 19.24
C THR A 28 -12.42 17.57 19.74
N CYS A 29 -11.16 17.51 19.29
CA CYS A 29 -10.15 18.52 19.61
C CYS A 29 -10.30 19.83 18.81
N GLY A 30 -11.32 19.96 17.95
CA GLY A 30 -11.52 21.16 17.13
C GLY A 30 -10.48 21.35 16.03
N LEU A 31 -9.80 20.28 15.59
CA LEU A 31 -8.66 20.34 14.68
C LEU A 31 -9.02 20.10 13.20
N ILE A 32 -10.31 20.06 12.86
CA ILE A 32 -10.80 19.77 11.50
C ILE A 32 -10.15 20.66 10.43
N ASN A 33 -9.92 21.94 10.75
CA ASN A 33 -9.41 22.92 9.80
C ASN A 33 -7.87 23.03 9.78
N SER A 34 -7.16 22.32 10.67
CA SER A 34 -5.70 22.42 10.82
C SER A 34 -4.97 21.10 10.55
N VAL A 35 -5.63 19.97 10.76
CA VAL A 35 -5.04 18.64 10.56
C VAL A 35 -5.32 18.14 9.15
N LYS A 36 -4.30 17.53 8.55
CA LYS A 36 -4.42 16.72 7.34
C LYS A 36 -4.33 15.24 7.72
N PHE A 37 -5.29 14.44 7.28
CA PHE A 37 -5.39 13.03 7.61
C PHE A 37 -5.05 12.14 6.40
N TYR A 38 -4.14 11.18 6.57
CA TYR A 38 -3.84 10.19 5.55
C TYR A 38 -4.24 8.81 6.02
N GLN A 39 -5.14 8.16 5.29
CA GLN A 39 -5.48 6.76 5.51
C GLN A 39 -4.69 5.86 4.58
N ALA A 40 -3.93 4.94 5.19
CA ALA A 40 -3.29 3.83 4.50
C ALA A 40 -4.36 2.78 4.12
N SER A 41 -5.03 3.02 3.00
CA SER A 41 -5.86 2.04 2.30
C SER A 41 -4.97 1.08 1.50
N THR A 42 -5.57 0.13 0.76
CA THR A 42 -4.83 -1.01 0.21
C THR A 42 -5.46 -1.58 -1.06
N SER A 43 -4.65 -2.13 -1.96
CA SER A 43 -5.12 -2.90 -3.12
C SER A 43 -5.97 -4.12 -2.74
N GLU A 44 -5.90 -4.60 -1.49
CA GLU A 44 -6.74 -5.70 -0.99
C GLU A 44 -8.24 -5.35 -0.95
N LEU A 45 -8.60 -4.06 -1.10
CA LEU A 45 -9.97 -3.62 -1.34
C LEU A 45 -10.52 -4.20 -2.66
N TYR A 46 -9.66 -4.48 -3.65
CA TYR A 46 -10.01 -5.07 -4.94
C TYR A 46 -9.97 -6.62 -4.95
N GLY A 47 -10.01 -7.26 -3.78
CA GLY A 47 -9.74 -8.70 -3.60
C GLY A 47 -10.24 -9.64 -4.71
N LYS A 48 -11.53 -9.59 -5.09
CA LYS A 48 -12.01 -10.19 -6.34
C LYS A 48 -12.04 -9.13 -7.43
N VAL A 49 -10.97 -9.11 -8.21
CA VAL A 49 -10.74 -8.12 -9.27
C VAL A 49 -11.91 -8.06 -10.25
N GLN A 50 -12.45 -6.86 -10.46
CA GLN A 50 -13.48 -6.56 -11.46
C GLN A 50 -12.91 -5.97 -12.76
N GLU A 51 -11.79 -5.25 -12.67
CA GLU A 51 -11.12 -4.57 -13.80
C GLU A 51 -9.61 -4.75 -13.73
N ILE A 52 -8.95 -4.85 -14.89
CA ILE A 52 -7.49 -4.94 -15.02
C ILE A 52 -7.04 -3.94 -16.11
N PRO A 53 -6.13 -3.00 -15.80
CA PRO A 53 -5.63 -2.65 -14.46
C PRO A 53 -6.71 -1.97 -13.61
N GLN A 54 -6.67 -2.19 -12.30
CA GLN A 54 -7.52 -1.47 -11.34
C GLN A 54 -7.13 0.02 -11.27
N LYS A 55 -8.09 0.88 -10.99
CA LYS A 55 -7.93 2.32 -10.78
C LYS A 55 -8.90 2.76 -9.67
N GLU A 56 -8.90 4.04 -9.32
CA GLU A 56 -9.71 4.61 -8.24
C GLU A 56 -11.21 4.37 -8.40
N THR A 57 -11.68 4.24 -9.65
CA THR A 57 -13.08 3.98 -9.97
C THR A 57 -13.42 2.49 -10.03
N THR A 58 -12.43 1.60 -9.94
CA THR A 58 -12.66 0.15 -10.00
C THR A 58 -13.47 -0.28 -8.77
N PRO A 59 -14.54 -1.07 -8.91
CA PRO A 59 -15.35 -1.50 -7.78
C PRO A 59 -14.56 -2.32 -6.76
N PHE A 60 -14.79 -2.06 -5.47
CA PHE A 60 -14.22 -2.84 -4.39
C PHE A 60 -14.95 -4.18 -4.22
N TYR A 61 -14.17 -5.24 -3.93
CA TYR A 61 -14.67 -6.56 -3.60
C TYR A 61 -13.68 -7.25 -2.65
N PRO A 62 -13.69 -6.94 -1.34
CA PRO A 62 -12.75 -7.53 -0.40
C PRO A 62 -12.98 -9.03 -0.23
N ARG A 63 -11.90 -9.77 0.04
CA ARG A 63 -11.91 -11.25 0.20
C ARG A 63 -11.30 -11.73 1.52
N SER A 64 -11.21 -10.86 2.52
CA SER A 64 -10.73 -11.19 3.86
C SER A 64 -11.31 -10.24 4.92
N PRO A 65 -11.29 -10.61 6.22
CA PRO A 65 -11.65 -9.70 7.32
C PRO A 65 -10.81 -8.41 7.30
N TYR A 66 -9.51 -8.51 6.99
CA TYR A 66 -8.65 -7.35 6.77
C TYR A 66 -9.16 -6.43 5.67
N GLY A 67 -9.50 -6.99 4.50
CA GLY A 67 -10.04 -6.22 3.38
C GLY A 67 -11.39 -5.56 3.72
N ALA A 68 -12.25 -6.23 4.47
CA ALA A 68 -13.52 -5.68 4.92
C ALA A 68 -13.34 -4.54 5.95
N ALA A 69 -12.44 -4.71 6.93
CA ALA A 69 -12.10 -3.66 7.89
C ALA A 69 -11.51 -2.42 7.20
N LYS A 70 -10.59 -2.62 6.25
CA LYS A 70 -10.03 -1.53 5.45
C LYS A 70 -11.08 -0.86 4.55
N LEU A 71 -12.09 -1.58 4.08
CA LEU A 71 -13.19 -1.00 3.31
C LEU A 71 -14.03 -0.06 4.17
N TYR A 72 -14.32 -0.43 5.43
CA TYR A 72 -14.95 0.48 6.38
C TYR A 72 -14.10 1.74 6.60
N ALA A 73 -12.80 1.55 6.86
CA ALA A 73 -11.88 2.67 7.07
C ALA A 73 -11.78 3.62 5.86
N TYR A 74 -11.81 3.06 4.64
CA TYR A 74 -11.85 3.85 3.41
C TYR A 74 -13.08 4.76 3.39
N TRP A 75 -14.27 4.19 3.60
CA TRP A 75 -15.53 4.92 3.48
C TRP A 75 -15.76 5.90 4.62
N ILE A 76 -15.33 5.60 5.85
CA ILE A 76 -15.47 6.56 6.95
C ILE A 76 -14.59 7.80 6.73
N VAL A 77 -13.41 7.63 6.14
CA VAL A 77 -12.53 8.75 5.74
C VAL A 77 -13.18 9.61 4.65
N VAL A 78 -13.78 8.98 3.63
CA VAL A 78 -14.56 9.67 2.59
C VAL A 78 -15.69 10.49 3.24
N ASN A 79 -16.45 9.86 4.14
CA ASN A 79 -17.56 10.52 4.82
C ASN A 79 -17.12 11.70 5.69
N PHE A 80 -16.00 11.60 6.42
CA PHE A 80 -15.49 12.73 7.22
C PHE A 80 -15.02 13.90 6.35
N ARG A 81 -14.40 13.59 5.21
CA ARG A 81 -14.03 14.61 4.22
C ARG A 81 -15.26 15.34 3.69
N GLU A 82 -16.29 14.60 3.29
CA GLU A 82 -17.50 15.18 2.68
C GLU A 82 -18.41 15.89 3.68
N ALA A 83 -18.57 15.34 4.89
CA ALA A 83 -19.48 15.87 5.90
C ALA A 83 -18.89 17.04 6.71
N TYR A 84 -17.58 17.05 6.93
CA TYR A 84 -16.92 18.03 7.81
C TYR A 84 -15.89 18.90 7.08
N ASN A 85 -15.71 18.74 5.76
CA ASN A 85 -14.65 19.39 4.99
C ASN A 85 -13.24 19.15 5.57
N LEU A 86 -13.04 18.03 6.27
CA LEU A 86 -11.72 17.63 6.75
C LEU A 86 -10.82 17.32 5.55
N PHE A 87 -9.59 17.85 5.56
CA PHE A 87 -8.57 17.39 4.62
C PHE A 87 -8.19 15.95 4.98
N ALA A 88 -8.80 14.97 4.30
CA ALA A 88 -8.51 13.56 4.50
C ALA A 88 -8.37 12.83 3.17
N VAL A 89 -7.33 12.02 3.01
CA VAL A 89 -7.04 11.31 1.76
C VAL A 89 -6.91 9.80 1.98
N ASN A 90 -7.34 9.02 1.00
CA ASN A 90 -7.14 7.59 0.97
C ASN A 90 -6.05 7.26 -0.05
N GLY A 91 -4.91 6.77 0.42
CA GLY A 91 -3.92 6.15 -0.45
C GLY A 91 -4.27 4.68 -0.64
N ILE A 92 -4.62 4.26 -1.86
CA ILE A 92 -4.85 2.86 -2.19
C ILE A 92 -3.52 2.26 -2.67
N LEU A 93 -2.70 1.81 -1.71
CA LEU A 93 -1.36 1.28 -1.99
C LEU A 93 -1.43 -0.18 -2.44
N PHE A 94 -0.77 -0.46 -3.57
CA PHE A 94 -0.42 -1.82 -3.99
C PHE A 94 0.77 -2.35 -3.18
N ASN A 95 1.16 -3.61 -3.41
CA ASN A 95 2.16 -4.26 -2.56
C ASN A 95 3.49 -3.51 -2.70
N HIS A 96 4.09 -3.18 -1.56
CA HIS A 96 5.37 -2.49 -1.52
C HIS A 96 6.27 -3.13 -0.47
N GLU A 97 7.54 -3.29 -0.85
CA GLU A 97 8.47 -4.17 -0.18
C GLU A 97 9.76 -3.42 0.17
N SER A 98 10.54 -3.95 1.13
CA SER A 98 11.84 -3.40 1.49
C SER A 98 12.64 -4.40 2.35
N PRO A 99 13.94 -4.15 2.61
CA PRO A 99 14.70 -4.86 3.64
C PRO A 99 14.15 -4.70 5.06
N ARG A 100 13.08 -3.92 5.28
CA ARG A 100 12.40 -3.76 6.57
C ARG A 100 11.05 -4.48 6.62
N ARG A 101 10.59 -5.08 5.51
CA ARG A 101 9.33 -5.83 5.48
C ARG A 101 9.30 -6.94 6.54
N GLY A 102 8.16 -7.14 7.20
CA GLY A 102 7.99 -8.21 8.18
C GLY A 102 8.26 -9.60 7.57
N ALA A 103 8.87 -10.49 8.35
CA ALA A 103 9.32 -11.81 7.87
C ALA A 103 8.18 -12.75 7.44
N ASN A 104 6.94 -12.46 7.86
CA ASN A 104 5.75 -13.25 7.51
C ASN A 104 5.22 -12.95 6.09
N PHE A 105 5.67 -11.88 5.44
CA PHE A 105 5.29 -11.57 4.06
C PHE A 105 6.12 -12.37 3.07
N VAL A 106 5.51 -12.79 1.95
CA VAL A 106 6.08 -13.78 1.03
C VAL A 106 7.46 -13.39 0.48
N THR A 107 7.65 -12.14 0.07
CA THR A 107 8.92 -11.59 -0.44
C THR A 107 10.05 -11.67 0.59
N ARG A 108 9.74 -11.34 1.85
CA ARG A 108 10.71 -11.41 2.93
C ARG A 108 10.96 -12.84 3.40
N LYS A 109 9.95 -13.69 3.39
CA LYS A 109 10.09 -15.12 3.64
C LYS A 109 11.04 -15.73 2.62
N ILE A 110 10.83 -15.49 1.32
CA ILE A 110 11.68 -15.99 0.23
C ILE A 110 13.12 -15.49 0.40
N SER A 111 13.35 -14.17 0.46
CA SER A 111 14.71 -13.61 0.54
C SER A 111 15.49 -14.12 1.77
N ARG A 112 14.83 -14.24 2.93
CA ARG A 112 15.47 -14.79 4.14
C ARG A 112 15.75 -16.28 4.03
N SER A 113 14.83 -17.07 3.48
CA SER A 113 15.04 -18.50 3.30
C SER A 113 16.17 -18.79 2.33
N VAL A 114 16.23 -18.08 1.19
CA VAL A 114 17.32 -18.22 0.21
C VAL A 114 18.67 -17.88 0.85
N ALA A 115 18.75 -16.78 1.61
CA ALA A 115 19.98 -16.42 2.32
C ALA A 115 20.41 -17.49 3.33
N LYS A 116 19.47 -18.10 4.07
CA LYS A 116 19.76 -19.20 5.00
C LYS A 116 20.23 -20.46 4.28
N ILE A 117 19.62 -20.79 3.14
CA ILE A 117 20.03 -21.94 2.32
C ILE A 117 21.46 -21.74 1.81
N TYR A 118 21.77 -20.55 1.30
CA TYR A 118 23.12 -20.21 0.86
C TYR A 118 24.17 -20.36 1.96
N LEU A 119 23.81 -20.01 3.20
CA LEU A 119 24.68 -20.15 4.38
C LEU A 119 24.67 -21.55 5.01
N GLY A 120 23.98 -22.54 4.42
CA GLY A 120 23.87 -23.90 4.97
C GLY A 120 23.06 -24.00 6.26
N GLN A 121 22.24 -23.00 6.58
CA GLN A 121 21.44 -22.92 7.80
C GLN A 121 20.00 -23.45 7.63
N LEU A 122 19.62 -23.77 6.39
CA LEU A 122 18.29 -24.26 6.04
C LEU A 122 18.43 -25.09 4.76
N GLU A 123 17.76 -26.24 4.69
CA GLU A 123 17.78 -27.07 3.48
C GLU A 123 16.65 -26.71 2.51
N CYS A 124 15.43 -26.52 3.04
CA CYS A 124 14.25 -26.20 2.24
C CYS A 124 13.24 -25.32 3.01
N PHE A 125 12.27 -24.74 2.30
CA PHE A 125 11.15 -24.01 2.90
C PHE A 125 9.88 -24.18 2.07
N SER A 126 8.71 -24.07 2.70
CA SER A 126 7.41 -24.20 2.04
C SER A 126 6.83 -22.83 1.64
N LEU A 127 6.09 -22.82 0.55
CA LEU A 127 5.25 -21.70 0.11
C LEU A 127 3.81 -22.18 -0.07
N GLY A 128 2.87 -21.22 -0.08
CA GLY A 128 1.47 -21.49 -0.42
C GLY A 128 1.25 -21.45 -1.93
N ASN A 129 0.19 -20.77 -2.35
CA ASN A 129 -0.13 -20.59 -3.77
C ASN A 129 1.00 -19.89 -4.55
N LEU A 130 1.59 -20.59 -5.53
CA LEU A 130 2.67 -20.09 -6.39
C LEU A 130 2.15 -19.34 -7.62
N ASP A 131 0.89 -19.52 -8.01
CA ASP A 131 0.26 -18.86 -9.17
C ASP A 131 -0.22 -17.44 -8.86
N ALA A 132 -0.06 -17.00 -7.61
CA ALA A 132 -0.47 -15.69 -7.16
C ALA A 132 0.36 -14.57 -7.82
N LYS A 133 -0.27 -13.77 -8.68
CA LYS A 133 0.33 -12.58 -9.29
C LYS A 133 0.08 -11.33 -8.44
N ARG A 134 1.09 -10.49 -8.27
CA ARG A 134 1.01 -9.21 -7.54
C ARG A 134 1.84 -8.15 -8.25
N ASP A 135 1.40 -6.91 -8.13
CA ASP A 135 2.17 -5.71 -8.45
C ASP A 135 2.99 -5.35 -7.20
N TRP A 136 4.32 -5.30 -7.35
CA TRP A 136 5.27 -5.01 -6.27
C TRP A 136 6.11 -3.78 -6.60
N GLY A 137 6.12 -2.78 -5.72
CA GLY A 137 7.11 -1.69 -5.75
C GLY A 137 7.92 -1.58 -4.45
N HIS A 138 8.70 -0.51 -4.29
CA HIS A 138 9.54 -0.31 -3.12
C HIS A 138 8.90 0.65 -2.10
N ALA A 139 8.90 0.26 -0.82
CA ALA A 139 8.19 1.00 0.24
C ALA A 139 8.62 2.47 0.39
N LYS A 140 9.86 2.80 0.02
CA LYS A 140 10.36 4.18 0.06
C LYS A 140 9.55 5.10 -0.87
N ASP A 141 9.30 4.65 -2.10
CA ASP A 141 8.67 5.46 -3.13
C ASP A 141 7.19 5.72 -2.78
N TYR A 142 6.53 4.69 -2.24
CA TYR A 142 5.15 4.78 -1.75
C TYR A 142 5.00 5.80 -0.60
N VAL A 143 5.95 5.84 0.33
CA VAL A 143 5.92 6.83 1.44
C VAL A 143 6.17 8.25 0.92
N GLU A 144 7.06 8.43 -0.06
CA GLU A 144 7.29 9.74 -0.67
C GLU A 144 6.01 10.28 -1.33
N ILE A 145 5.23 9.43 -1.99
CA ILE A 145 3.94 9.86 -2.54
C ILE A 145 2.89 10.10 -1.45
N ALA A 146 2.81 9.25 -0.44
CA ALA A 146 1.91 9.50 0.69
C ALA A 146 2.15 10.87 1.34
N LEU A 147 3.42 11.26 1.49
CA LEU A 147 3.81 12.59 1.97
C LEU A 147 3.46 13.70 0.98
N HIS A 148 3.65 13.47 -0.32
CA HIS A 148 3.25 14.40 -1.36
C HIS A 148 1.74 14.65 -1.35
N ASP A 149 0.92 13.60 -1.24
CA ASP A 149 -0.54 13.68 -1.26
C ASP A 149 -1.06 14.59 -0.14
N VAL A 150 -0.50 14.47 1.08
CA VAL A 150 -0.86 15.35 2.18
C VAL A 150 -0.21 16.73 2.11
N SER A 151 0.95 16.87 1.46
CA SER A 151 1.63 18.15 1.33
C SER A 151 1.07 19.02 0.20
N SER A 152 0.30 18.42 -0.71
CA SER A 152 -0.28 19.13 -1.85
C SER A 152 -1.18 20.30 -1.41
N VAL A 153 -1.05 21.41 -2.15
CA VAL A 153 -1.79 22.67 -1.93
C VAL A 153 -3.14 22.64 -2.66
N SER A 154 -3.43 21.60 -3.45
CA SER A 154 -4.68 21.46 -4.18
C SER A 154 -5.85 21.32 -3.21
N SER A 155 -6.89 22.13 -3.44
CA SER A 155 -8.07 22.31 -2.59
C SER A 155 -9.03 21.13 -2.55
N VAL A 156 -8.75 20.02 -3.25
CA VAL A 156 -9.65 18.86 -3.33
C VAL A 156 -8.90 17.62 -2.83
N PRO A 157 -9.16 17.16 -1.59
CA PRO A 157 -8.61 15.91 -1.10
C PRO A 157 -9.22 14.75 -1.89
N ALA A 158 -8.36 13.94 -2.52
CA ALA A 158 -8.78 12.86 -3.42
C ALA A 158 -8.44 11.47 -2.86
N THR A 159 -9.04 10.46 -3.46
CA THR A 159 -8.56 9.07 -3.40
C THR A 159 -7.50 8.90 -4.48
N VAL A 160 -6.36 8.29 -4.16
CA VAL A 160 -5.25 8.06 -5.11
C VAL A 160 -4.83 6.60 -5.08
N ALA A 161 -4.91 5.90 -6.21
CA ALA A 161 -4.41 4.54 -6.36
C ALA A 161 -2.92 4.55 -6.76
N GLN A 162 -2.08 3.96 -5.91
CA GLN A 162 -0.63 3.96 -6.08
C GLN A 162 -0.15 2.56 -6.48
N LYS A 163 0.21 2.40 -7.75
CA LYS A 163 0.72 1.16 -8.39
C LYS A 163 2.18 1.32 -8.77
N ALA A 164 2.97 0.24 -8.83
CA ALA A 164 4.39 0.34 -9.17
C ALA A 164 4.62 1.05 -10.52
N ASP A 165 3.86 0.66 -11.56
CA ASP A 165 3.99 1.25 -12.90
C ASP A 165 3.61 2.74 -12.95
N ALA A 166 2.71 3.19 -12.06
CA ALA A 166 2.32 4.59 -11.95
C ALA A 166 3.39 5.44 -11.22
N LEU A 167 4.20 4.82 -10.35
CA LEU A 167 5.33 5.49 -9.69
C LEU A 167 6.43 5.84 -10.69
N ASP A 168 6.73 4.93 -11.62
CA ASP A 168 7.71 5.17 -12.68
C ASP A 168 7.31 6.35 -13.58
N GLN A 169 5.99 6.52 -13.83
CA GLN A 169 5.47 7.65 -14.61
C GLN A 169 5.47 8.97 -13.83
N LEU A 170 5.17 8.96 -12.52
CA LEU A 170 5.25 10.14 -11.66
C LEU A 170 6.70 10.62 -11.45
N GLY A 171 7.66 9.69 -11.46
CA GLY A 171 9.08 9.99 -11.52
C GLY A 171 9.52 10.78 -12.75
N ASN A 172 8.77 10.67 -13.86
CA ASN A 172 9.02 11.44 -15.08
C ASN A 172 8.30 12.81 -15.11
N LEU A 173 7.31 13.03 -14.25
CA LEU A 173 6.47 14.25 -14.26
C LEU A 173 6.83 15.27 -13.17
N ASN A 174 7.58 14.88 -12.13
CA ASN A 174 7.94 15.78 -11.04
C ASN A 174 9.48 15.85 -10.86
N PRO A 175 10.14 16.97 -11.20
CA PRO A 175 11.61 17.09 -11.15
C PRO A 175 12.21 16.89 -9.74
N VAL A 176 11.41 17.11 -8.68
CA VAL A 176 11.83 16.85 -7.29
C VAL A 176 11.86 15.34 -6.97
N ILE A 177 10.98 14.55 -7.58
CA ILE A 177 10.91 13.09 -7.47
C ILE A 177 11.93 12.45 -8.45
N SER A 178 12.01 12.99 -9.68
CA SER A 178 12.92 12.58 -10.75
C SER A 178 14.40 12.65 -10.35
N SER A 179 14.83 13.75 -9.72
CA SER A 179 16.22 13.94 -9.28
C SER A 179 16.66 13.00 -8.15
N LYS A 180 15.70 12.38 -7.44
CA LYS A 180 15.98 11.38 -6.39
C LYS A 180 15.88 9.93 -6.92
N LEU A 181 15.02 9.66 -7.90
CA LEU A 181 14.93 8.37 -8.59
C LEU A 181 16.12 8.13 -9.52
N SER A 182 16.70 9.17 -10.14
CA SER A 182 17.89 9.06 -11.00
C SER A 182 19.17 8.60 -10.29
N ARG A 183 19.21 8.62 -8.94
CA ARG A 183 20.30 8.03 -8.15
C ARG A 183 20.17 6.51 -7.99
N ILE A 184 19.04 5.92 -8.38
CA ILE A 184 18.73 4.49 -8.25
C ILE A 184 18.82 3.76 -9.60
N SER A 185 18.66 4.46 -10.72
CA SER A 185 18.79 3.89 -12.08
C SER A 185 20.23 3.50 -12.49
N GLY A 186 21.22 3.71 -11.61
CA GLY A 186 22.60 3.25 -11.80
C GLY A 186 22.83 1.75 -11.59
N MET A 187 21.82 0.98 -11.18
CA MET A 187 21.90 -0.48 -11.13
C MET A 187 21.13 -1.07 -12.30
N SER A 188 21.81 -1.25 -13.43
CA SER A 188 21.31 -2.04 -14.55
C SER A 188 21.16 -3.50 -14.09
N TRP A 189 19.93 -4.00 -14.09
CA TRP A 189 19.67 -5.43 -14.04
C TRP A 189 19.56 -5.93 -15.48
N SER A 190 20.66 -6.47 -16.01
CA SER A 190 20.61 -7.26 -17.24
C SER A 190 19.92 -8.59 -16.95
N SER A 191 18.75 -8.81 -17.55
CA SER A 191 18.09 -10.12 -17.59
C SER A 191 19.05 -11.18 -18.18
N PRO A 192 19.24 -12.36 -17.56
CA PRO A 192 20.06 -13.43 -18.13
C PRO A 192 19.50 -14.10 -19.39
N ALA A 193 18.42 -13.59 -19.99
CA ALA A 193 17.71 -14.28 -21.07
C ALA A 193 18.30 -14.10 -22.49
N GLU A 194 19.41 -13.37 -22.68
CA GLU A 194 19.97 -13.10 -24.03
C GLU A 194 21.35 -13.74 -24.31
N LYS A 195 21.75 -14.81 -23.59
CA LYS A 195 22.99 -15.55 -23.91
C LYS A 195 22.83 -17.06 -24.08
N LEU A 196 21.74 -17.47 -24.72
CA LEU A 196 21.64 -18.80 -25.34
C LEU A 196 21.08 -18.63 -26.75
N GLY A 197 22.00 -18.36 -27.67
CA GLY A 197 21.85 -18.33 -29.12
C GLY A 197 23.22 -18.53 -29.73
#